data_AF-A0A1X0CSL8-F1
#
_entry.id   AF-A0A1X0CSL8-F1
#
_cell.length_a   1.000
_cell.length_b   1.000
_cell.length_c   1.000
_cell.angle_alpha   90.00
_cell.angle_beta   90.00
_cell.angle_gamma   90.00
#
_symmetry.space_group_name_H-M   'P 1'
#
loop_
_entity.id
_entity.type
_entity.pdbx_description
1 polymer ?
#
loop_
_entity_poly.entity_id
_entity_poly.type
_entity_poly.pdbx_seq_one_letter_code
_entity_poly.pdbx_strand_id
1 'polypeptide(L)'
;MTRDPKARELIEAAARLTDALAYARGPRGEVLFLTDDQRVAFAFHLARAGADIIPGNAIIKRRAIPDRPGQLTGVIDWVPVDTPDDPTLPEPISAVGPVPTPPELPDLDELVPWHTNTRIEGDR
;
A
#
# COMPACT_ATOMS: atom_id res chain seq x y z
N MET A 1 -22.74 22.86 -14.28
CA MET A 1 -22.07 22.84 -12.96
C MET A 1 -20.58 22.72 -13.20
N THR A 2 -19.84 23.81 -13.05
CA THR A 2 -18.38 23.79 -13.09
C THR A 2 -17.91 23.07 -11.83
N ARG A 3 -17.42 21.84 -11.94
CA ARG A 3 -16.92 21.09 -10.78
C ARG A 3 -15.72 21.85 -10.20
N ASP A 4 -15.76 22.11 -8.90
CA ASP A 4 -14.65 22.72 -8.15
C ASP A 4 -13.34 21.98 -8.49
N PRO A 5 -12.32 22.67 -9.05
CA PRO A 5 -11.02 22.09 -9.35
C PRO A 5 -10.40 21.37 -8.15
N LYS A 6 -10.62 21.87 -6.92
CA LYS A 6 -10.05 21.26 -5.73
C LYS A 6 -10.70 19.92 -5.38
N ALA A 7 -12.02 19.83 -5.55
CA ALA A 7 -12.75 18.58 -5.39
C ALA A 7 -12.31 17.54 -6.43
N ARG A 8 -12.01 17.97 -7.67
CA ARG A 8 -11.47 17.11 -8.73
C ARG A 8 -10.11 16.54 -8.35
N GLU A 9 -9.17 17.38 -7.94
CA GLU A 9 -7.84 16.97 -7.47
C GLU A 9 -7.93 15.95 -6.33
N LEU A 10 -8.79 16.22 -5.35
CA LEU A 10 -8.98 15.35 -4.18
C LEU A 10 -9.45 13.95 -4.60
N ILE A 11 -10.45 13.87 -5.49
CA ILE A 11 -10.99 12.59 -5.96
C ILE A 11 -9.93 11.82 -6.76
N GLU A 12 -9.14 12.52 -7.59
CA GLU A 12 -8.09 11.89 -8.38
C GLU A 12 -6.95 11.36 -7.49
N ALA A 13 -6.54 12.10 -6.45
CA ALA A 13 -5.55 11.64 -5.48
C ALA A 13 -6.08 10.45 -4.66
N ALA A 14 -7.33 10.52 -4.18
CA ALA A 14 -7.96 9.41 -3.45
C ALA A 14 -8.06 8.14 -4.30
N ALA A 15 -8.36 8.27 -5.60
CA ALA A 15 -8.38 7.11 -6.51
C ALA A 15 -7.00 6.46 -6.64
N ARG A 16 -5.94 7.26 -6.86
CA ARG A 16 -4.55 6.75 -6.92
C ARG A 16 -4.13 6.07 -5.62
N LEU A 17 -4.46 6.67 -4.48
CA LEU A 17 -4.14 6.12 -3.17
C LEU A 17 -4.94 4.84 -2.87
N THR A 18 -6.19 4.74 -3.33
CA THR A 18 -6.99 3.52 -3.17
C THR A 18 -6.35 2.33 -3.90
N ASP A 19 -5.87 2.57 -5.13
CA ASP A 19 -5.12 1.58 -5.91
C ASP A 19 -3.80 1.21 -5.21
N ALA A 20 -3.09 2.19 -4.64
CA ALA A 20 -1.84 1.96 -3.92
C ALA A 20 -2.01 1.15 -2.62
N LEU A 21 -3.21 1.19 -2.02
CA LEU A 21 -3.54 0.41 -0.82
C LEU A 21 -4.02 -1.01 -1.13
N ALA A 22 -4.21 -1.37 -2.40
CA ALA A 22 -4.59 -2.73 -2.79
C ALA A 22 -3.47 -3.73 -2.47
N TYR A 23 -3.76 -4.76 -1.67
CA TYR A 23 -2.78 -5.75 -1.21
C TYR A 23 -1.50 -5.10 -0.63
N ALA A 24 -1.68 -3.99 0.12
CA ALA A 24 -0.58 -3.25 0.72
C ALA A 24 0.34 -4.16 1.53
N ARG A 25 1.65 -3.86 1.54
CA ARG A 25 2.64 -4.63 2.30
C ARG A 25 3.10 -3.83 3.51
N GLY A 26 3.14 -4.48 4.66
CA GLY A 26 3.76 -3.92 5.85
C GLY A 26 5.30 -3.98 5.78
N PRO A 27 5.98 -3.36 6.75
CA PRO A 27 7.44 -3.26 6.77
C PRO A 27 8.16 -4.61 6.91
N ARG A 28 7.48 -5.65 7.40
CA ARG A 28 8.03 -7.02 7.49
C ARG A 28 7.65 -7.87 6.28
N GLY A 29 7.05 -7.25 5.26
CA GLY A 29 6.65 -7.91 4.03
C GLY A 29 5.35 -8.70 4.17
N GLU A 30 4.57 -8.57 5.24
CA GLU A 30 3.23 -9.15 5.35
C GLU A 30 2.24 -8.46 4.40
N VAL A 31 1.24 -9.20 3.91
CA VAL A 31 0.11 -8.61 3.17
C VAL A 31 -0.92 -8.11 4.16
N LEU A 32 -1.30 -6.83 4.04
CA LEU A 32 -2.39 -6.23 4.77
C LEU A 32 -3.69 -6.42 3.98
N PHE A 33 -4.61 -7.19 4.54
CA PHE A 33 -5.95 -7.36 3.99
C PHE A 33 -6.84 -6.21 4.45
N LEU A 34 -6.81 -5.11 3.69
CA LEU A 34 -7.75 -4.01 3.84
C LEU A 34 -8.98 -4.26 2.97
N THR A 35 -10.17 -4.18 3.56
CA THR A 35 -11.42 -4.22 2.78
C THR A 35 -11.52 -3.02 1.85
N ASP A 36 -12.33 -3.11 0.80
CA ASP A 36 -12.54 -2.01 -0.16
C ASP A 36 -12.96 -0.71 0.55
N ASP A 37 -13.89 -0.82 1.51
CA ASP A 37 -14.35 0.32 2.31
C ASP A 37 -13.23 0.95 3.14
N GLN A 38 -12.37 0.14 3.75
CA GLN A 38 -11.21 0.63 4.50
C GLN A 38 -10.21 1.35 3.59
N ARG A 39 -9.93 0.77 2.41
CA ARG A 39 -9.01 1.38 1.43
C ARG A 39 -9.53 2.74 0.97
N VAL A 40 -10.81 2.82 0.61
CA VAL A 40 -11.45 4.07 0.18
C VAL A 40 -11.43 5.11 1.30
N ALA A 41 -11.75 4.71 2.53
CA ALA A 41 -11.76 5.63 3.67
C ALA A 41 -10.36 6.18 3.99
N PHE A 42 -9.34 5.33 4.04
CA PHE A 42 -7.96 5.74 4.29
C PHE A 42 -7.41 6.59 3.15
N ALA A 43 -7.61 6.19 1.90
CA ALA A 43 -7.18 6.95 0.73
C ALA A 43 -7.80 8.36 0.69
N PHE A 44 -9.11 8.46 0.96
CA PHE A 44 -9.79 9.75 1.04
C PHE A 44 -9.23 10.63 2.15
N HIS A 45 -8.97 10.07 3.33
CA HIS A 45 -8.37 10.81 4.44
C HIS A 45 -6.95 11.30 4.12
N LEU A 46 -6.10 10.43 3.57
CA LEU A 46 -4.73 10.76 3.15
C LEU A 46 -4.73 11.86 2.08
N ALA A 47 -5.60 11.77 1.08
CA ALA A 47 -5.75 12.81 0.06
C ALA A 47 -6.15 14.17 0.68
N ARG A 48 -7.03 14.18 1.68
CA ARG A 48 -7.40 15.40 2.43
C ARG A 48 -6.26 15.96 3.26
N ALA A 49 -5.36 15.10 3.74
CA ALA A 49 -4.13 15.50 4.42
C ALA A 49 -3.04 16.00 3.44
N GLY A 50 -3.32 16.01 2.13
CA GLY A 50 -2.39 16.46 1.09
C GLY A 50 -1.42 15.38 0.64
N ALA A 51 -1.63 14.11 1.00
CA ALA A 51 -0.85 13.00 0.48
C ALA A 51 -1.26 12.65 -0.97
N ASP A 52 -0.30 12.18 -1.74
CA ASP A 52 -0.49 11.69 -3.11
C ASP A 52 0.68 10.76 -3.49
N ILE A 53 0.58 10.12 -4.65
CA ILE A 53 1.66 9.34 -5.25
C ILE A 53 2.54 10.26 -6.09
N ILE A 54 3.81 10.40 -5.69
CA ILE A 54 4.83 11.15 -6.43
C ILE A 54 5.64 10.15 -7.25
N PRO A 55 5.50 10.08 -8.59
CA PRO A 55 6.09 9.00 -9.40
C PRO A 55 7.60 8.85 -9.23
N GLY A 56 8.33 9.96 -9.07
CA GLY A 56 9.79 9.93 -8.87
C GLY A 56 10.26 9.34 -7.54
N ASN A 57 9.36 9.15 -6.57
CA ASN A 57 9.67 8.58 -5.26
C ASN A 57 9.23 7.11 -5.14
N ALA A 58 8.51 6.57 -6.13
CA ALA A 58 8.02 5.21 -6.09
C ALA A 58 9.16 4.22 -6.35
N ILE A 59 9.29 3.21 -5.49
CA ILE A 59 10.28 2.11 -5.64
C ILE A 59 9.64 0.78 -6.03
N ILE A 60 8.31 0.70 -5.97
CA ILE A 60 7.51 -0.45 -6.39
C ILE A 60 6.37 -0.01 -7.33
N LYS A 61 5.87 -0.94 -8.14
CA LYS A 61 4.69 -0.79 -8.99
C LYS A 61 3.79 -2.02 -8.93
N ARG A 62 2.52 -1.83 -9.28
CA ARG A 62 1.55 -2.93 -9.39
C ARG A 62 1.86 -3.81 -10.61
N ARG A 63 1.67 -5.12 -10.45
CA ARG A 63 1.65 -6.10 -11.54
C ARG A 63 0.46 -7.02 -11.36
N ALA A 64 -0.41 -7.11 -12.36
CA ALA A 64 -1.53 -8.04 -12.31
C ALA A 64 -1.03 -9.49 -12.40
N ILE A 65 -1.55 -10.37 -11.53
CA ILE A 65 -1.30 -11.81 -11.61
C ILE A 65 -2.39 -12.43 -12.50
N PRO A 66 -2.05 -13.32 -13.44
CA PRO A 66 -3.04 -14.05 -14.23
C PRO A 66 -3.99 -14.85 -13.35
N ASP A 67 -5.29 -14.76 -13.61
CA ASP A 67 -6.28 -15.56 -12.90
C ASP A 67 -6.04 -17.06 -13.13
N ARG A 68 -6.01 -17.85 -12.05
CA ARG A 68 -5.88 -19.32 -12.10
C ARG A 68 -6.96 -19.98 -11.23
N PRO A 69 -7.39 -21.21 -11.57
CA PRO A 69 -8.31 -21.96 -10.71
C PRO A 69 -7.78 -22.08 -9.28
N GLY A 70 -8.58 -21.68 -8.30
CA GLY A 70 -8.21 -21.71 -6.87
C GLY A 70 -7.48 -20.46 -6.37
N GLN A 71 -7.23 -19.46 -7.21
CA GLN A 71 -6.75 -18.13 -6.80
C GLN A 71 -7.92 -17.13 -6.75
N LEU A 72 -7.78 -16.09 -5.92
CA LEU A 72 -8.69 -14.95 -5.97
C LEU A 72 -8.52 -14.22 -7.32
N THR A 73 -9.64 -13.85 -7.94
CA THR A 73 -9.61 -13.09 -9.20
C THR A 73 -9.09 -11.67 -8.97
N GLY A 74 -8.27 -11.18 -9.90
CA GLY A 74 -7.79 -9.80 -9.86
C GLY A 74 -6.75 -9.53 -8.77
N VAL A 75 -6.01 -10.55 -8.34
CA VAL A 75 -4.87 -10.37 -7.43
C VAL A 75 -3.79 -9.57 -8.15
N ILE A 76 -3.20 -8.63 -7.42
CA ILE A 76 -2.03 -7.89 -7.88
C ILE A 76 -0.84 -8.18 -6.96
N ASP A 77 0.33 -8.02 -7.54
CA ASP A 77 1.61 -8.07 -6.85
C ASP A 77 2.26 -6.69 -6.86
N TRP A 78 3.16 -6.46 -5.91
CA TRP A 78 3.97 -5.24 -5.82
C TRP A 78 5.43 -5.60 -6.08
N VAL A 79 5.90 -5.20 -7.25
CA VAL A 79 7.24 -5.53 -7.76
C VAL A 79 8.08 -4.26 -7.87
N PRO A 80 9.43 -4.32 -7.91
CA PRO A 80 10.26 -3.16 -8.25
C PRO A 80 9.74 -2.42 -9.48
N VAL A 81 9.87 -1.09 -9.47
CA VAL A 81 9.49 -0.25 -10.62
C VAL A 81 10.17 -0.70 -11.93
N ASP A 82 11.39 -1.24 -11.84
CA ASP A 82 12.18 -1.71 -12.99
C ASP A 82 11.82 -3.13 -13.46
N THR A 83 10.91 -3.82 -12.77
CA THR A 83 10.45 -5.17 -13.17
C THR A 83 9.73 -5.08 -14.53
N PRO A 84 9.98 -5.99 -15.48
CA PRO A 84 9.24 -6.01 -16.74
C PRO A 84 7.73 -6.17 -16.52
N ASP A 85 6.93 -5.53 -17.39
CA ASP A 85 5.47 -5.68 -17.41
C ASP A 85 5.07 -7.00 -18.10
N ASP A 86 5.49 -8.12 -17.52
CA ASP A 86 5.16 -9.47 -17.97
C ASP A 86 4.44 -10.23 -16.83
N PRO A 87 3.14 -10.52 -16.99
CA PRO A 87 2.33 -11.20 -15.97
C PRO A 87 2.65 -12.70 -15.87
N THR A 88 3.47 -13.26 -16.76
CA THR A 88 3.87 -14.67 -16.75
C THR A 88 5.16 -14.92 -15.97
N LEU A 89 5.89 -13.85 -15.61
CA LEU A 89 7.06 -13.95 -14.74
C LEU A 89 6.69 -14.60 -13.41
N PRO A 90 7.58 -15.43 -12.83
CA PRO A 90 7.33 -16.05 -11.54
C PRO A 90 6.86 -15.06 -10.48
N GLU A 91 5.91 -15.50 -9.66
CA GLU A 91 5.48 -14.77 -8.47
C GLU A 91 6.69 -14.70 -7.52
N PRO A 92 7.20 -13.51 -7.16
CA PRO A 92 8.18 -13.39 -6.11
C PRO A 92 7.52 -13.84 -4.80
N ILE A 93 8.15 -14.78 -4.11
CA ILE A 93 7.69 -15.32 -2.81
C ILE A 93 7.60 -14.19 -1.73
N SER A 94 8.21 -13.04 -2.00
CA SER A 94 8.13 -11.81 -1.21
C SER A 94 8.41 -10.63 -2.14
N ALA A 95 7.66 -9.53 -2.04
CA ALA A 95 7.90 -8.29 -2.79
C ALA A 95 9.38 -7.85 -2.68
N VAL A 96 10.21 -8.22 -3.67
CA VAL A 96 11.64 -7.89 -3.71
C VAL A 96 11.84 -6.58 -4.43
N GLY A 97 11.40 -5.48 -3.84
CA GLY A 97 12.12 -4.21 -3.95
C GLY A 97 13.25 -4.18 -2.93
N PRO A 98 14.34 -3.42 -3.12
CA PRO A 98 15.23 -3.12 -2.01
C PRO A 98 14.42 -2.35 -0.95
N VAL A 99 13.80 -3.07 -0.01
CA VAL A 99 13.61 -2.53 1.33
C VAL A 99 15.04 -2.31 1.84
N PRO A 100 15.43 -1.08 2.20
CA PRO A 100 16.74 -0.84 2.79
C PRO A 100 16.98 -1.89 3.86
N THR A 101 17.94 -2.78 3.63
CA THR A 101 18.26 -3.81 4.60
C THR A 101 19.00 -3.11 5.74
N PRO A 102 18.51 -3.17 6.99
CA PRO A 102 19.08 -2.38 8.08
C PRO A 102 20.58 -2.64 8.25
N PRO A 103 21.32 -1.59 8.64
CA PRO A 103 21.21 -1.16 10.03
C PRO A 103 20.28 0.03 10.33
N GLU A 104 19.53 0.57 9.36
CA GLU A 104 18.91 1.91 9.52
C GLU A 104 17.39 2.06 9.29
N LEU A 105 16.58 1.01 9.08
CA LEU A 105 15.14 1.19 9.33
C LEU A 105 14.96 1.19 10.84
N PRO A 106 14.66 2.33 11.49
CA PRO A 106 14.29 2.31 12.89
C PRO A 106 13.09 1.39 13.05
N ASP A 107 12.95 0.80 14.23
CA ASP A 107 11.71 0.11 14.53
C ASP A 107 10.56 1.10 14.29
N LEU A 108 9.71 0.81 13.30
CA LEU A 108 8.63 1.73 12.95
C LEU A 108 7.64 1.85 14.12
N ASP A 109 7.59 0.85 15.00
CA ASP A 109 6.82 0.90 16.24
C ASP A 109 7.43 1.94 17.21
N GLU A 110 8.76 2.16 17.20
CA GLU A 110 9.44 3.22 17.96
C GLU A 110 9.22 4.62 17.37
N LEU A 111 8.90 4.73 16.06
CA LEU A 111 8.58 5.99 15.40
C LEU A 111 7.16 6.50 15.69
N VAL A 112 6.33 5.70 16.37
CA VAL A 112 4.96 6.07 16.74
C VAL A 112 4.94 6.41 18.23
N PRO A 113 5.20 7.66 18.65
CA PRO A 113 5.39 8.03 20.06
C PRO A 113 4.15 7.82 20.95
N TRP A 114 2.99 7.47 20.37
CA TRP A 114 1.75 7.16 21.08
C TRP A 114 1.37 5.68 21.04
N HIS A 115 2.21 4.78 20.51
CA HIS A 115 1.98 3.34 20.58
C HIS A 115 2.16 2.87 22.04
N THR A 116 1.11 3.05 22.85
CA THR A 116 1.01 2.40 24.14
C THR A 116 0.85 0.90 23.90
N ASN A 117 1.67 0.08 24.55
CA ASN A 117 1.34 -1.33 24.72
C ASN A 117 -0.06 -1.39 25.32
N THR A 118 -1.05 -1.86 24.58
CA THR A 118 -2.41 -2.04 25.07
C THR A 118 -2.33 -2.98 26.28
N ARG A 119 -2.35 -2.42 27.49
CA ARG A 119 -2.60 -3.21 28.69
C ARG A 119 -4.07 -3.59 28.65
N ILE A 120 -4.36 -4.85 28.34
CA ILE A 120 -5.68 -5.41 28.58
C ILE A 120 -5.87 -5.36 30.10
N GLU A 121 -7.00 -4.82 30.54
CA GLU A 121 -7.36 -4.77 31.94
C GLU A 121 -7.44 -6.21 32.49
N GLY A 122 -6.46 -6.63 33.30
CA GLY A 122 -6.41 -7.98 33.87
C GLY A 122 -5.06 -8.70 33.79
N ASP A 123 -4.12 -8.25 32.95
CA ASP A 123 -2.78 -8.83 32.93
C ASP A 123 -1.98 -8.33 34.15
N ARG A 124 -1.84 -9.21 35.15
CA ARG A 124 -0.83 -9.14 36.22
C ARG A 124 0.19 -10.25 36.00
#